data_AF-A0A7C0TX42-F1
#
_entry.id   AF-A0A7C0TX42-F1
#
_cell.length_a   1.000
_cell.length_b   1.000
_cell.length_c   1.000
_cell.angle_alpha   90.00
_cell.angle_beta   90.00
_cell.angle_gamma   90.00
#
_symmetry.space_group_name_H-M   'P 1'
#
loop_
_entity.id
_entity.type
_entity.pdbx_description
1 polymer ?
#
loop_
_entity_poly.entity_id
_entity_poly.type
_entity_poly.pdbx_seq_one_letter_code
_entity_poly.pdbx_strand_id
1 'polypeptide(L)'
;MDAAVAEGYGIVNDGNYLYILAGVDPIDYDKLEWSYLGIVKINLNALSITAYRTIVVNGAHFIFPHRGKVLTYDGTYMYLTLTLVNTTSGDKDVLIGKVDPSSLDIEWLKVWGTDGQEDGTALLIDRDRVLVIGNASTTIGTLSDVTFTGIYVVYTINIVTPSYVLENTLTPTNLPYTEKEITLDPGGTEAVVISLDTLGNPLPIPEHTLIAIAVLTASLIFFAIKRLRK
;
A
#
# COMPACT_ATOMS: atom_id res chain seq x y z
N MET A 1 -23.22 -19.24 -8.38
CA MET A 1 -22.04 -19.27 -7.49
C MET A 1 -21.10 -18.26 -8.09
N ASP A 2 -21.19 -17.03 -7.62
CA ASP A 2 -20.41 -15.93 -8.19
C ASP A 2 -18.94 -16.14 -7.80
N ALA A 3 -18.04 -15.92 -8.74
CA ALA A 3 -16.62 -16.16 -8.54
C ALA A 3 -15.99 -15.04 -7.71
N ALA A 4 -15.02 -15.37 -6.86
CA ALA A 4 -14.22 -14.37 -6.17
C ALA A 4 -13.52 -13.48 -7.20
N VAL A 5 -13.54 -12.16 -6.99
CA VAL A 5 -12.92 -11.21 -7.92
C VAL A 5 -11.47 -11.04 -7.49
N ALA A 6 -10.55 -11.42 -8.37
CA ALA A 6 -9.12 -11.14 -8.23
C ALA A 6 -8.72 -10.03 -9.19
N GLU A 7 -8.09 -8.96 -8.69
CA GLU A 7 -7.60 -7.87 -9.53
C GLU A 7 -6.12 -7.56 -9.24
N GLY A 8 -5.42 -7.05 -10.25
CA GLY A 8 -4.05 -6.55 -10.15
C GLY A 8 -4.02 -5.04 -9.98
N TYR A 9 -3.14 -4.54 -9.12
CA TYR A 9 -3.19 -3.17 -8.60
C TYR A 9 -1.89 -2.39 -8.74
N GLY A 10 -0.76 -3.09 -8.82
CA GLY A 10 0.55 -2.48 -8.92
C GLY A 10 1.50 -3.44 -9.59
N ILE A 11 2.43 -2.89 -10.35
CA ILE A 11 3.42 -3.67 -11.09
C ILE A 11 4.76 -2.93 -11.07
N VAL A 12 5.80 -3.63 -10.63
CA VAL A 12 7.18 -3.13 -10.63
C VAL A 12 8.13 -4.23 -11.08
N ASN A 13 9.33 -3.86 -11.49
CA ASN A 13 10.39 -4.82 -11.79
C ASN A 13 11.72 -4.37 -11.18
N ASP A 14 12.57 -5.34 -10.86
CA ASP A 14 13.95 -5.11 -10.39
C ASP A 14 15.01 -5.41 -11.49
N GLY A 15 14.56 -5.59 -12.74
CA GLY A 15 15.36 -6.02 -13.88
C GLY A 15 15.44 -7.54 -14.09
N ASN A 16 15.22 -8.37 -13.06
CA ASN A 16 15.22 -9.84 -13.15
C ASN A 16 13.83 -10.45 -12.91
N TYR A 17 13.06 -9.81 -12.04
CA TYR A 17 11.74 -10.24 -11.61
C TYR A 17 10.72 -9.13 -11.82
N LEU A 18 9.50 -9.55 -12.15
CA LEU A 18 8.30 -8.73 -12.14
C LEU A 18 7.53 -9.04 -10.85
N TYR A 19 7.07 -7.99 -10.19
CA TYR A 19 6.27 -8.08 -8.98
C TYR A 19 4.90 -7.50 -9.25
N ILE A 20 3.86 -8.26 -8.91
CA ILE A 20 2.48 -7.85 -9.08
C ILE A 20 1.83 -7.79 -7.71
N LEU A 21 1.35 -6.61 -7.35
CA LEU A 21 0.41 -6.44 -6.25
C LEU A 21 -0.98 -6.83 -6.76
N ALA A 22 -1.59 -7.81 -6.12
CA ALA A 22 -2.92 -8.29 -6.44
C ALA A 22 -3.75 -8.36 -5.17
N GLY A 23 -5.04 -8.58 -5.28
CA GLY A 23 -5.88 -8.83 -4.12
C GLY A 23 -7.19 -9.44 -4.53
N VAL A 24 -7.84 -10.07 -3.57
CA VAL A 24 -9.08 -10.81 -3.80
C VAL A 24 -10.15 -10.29 -2.87
N ASP A 25 -11.28 -9.94 -3.46
CA ASP A 25 -12.47 -9.47 -2.74
C ASP A 25 -13.36 -10.67 -2.38
N PRO A 26 -13.79 -10.82 -1.10
CA PRO A 26 -14.91 -11.70 -0.80
C PRO A 26 -16.16 -11.30 -1.59
N ILE A 27 -16.87 -12.32 -2.09
CA ILE A 27 -18.18 -12.17 -2.76
C ILE A 27 -19.26 -11.68 -1.78
N ASP A 28 -19.02 -11.86 -0.48
CA ASP A 28 -19.96 -11.63 0.59
C ASP A 28 -19.35 -10.59 1.53
N TYR A 29 -19.77 -9.33 1.40
CA TYR A 29 -19.31 -8.22 2.25
C TYR A 29 -19.59 -8.47 3.74
N ASP A 30 -20.54 -9.34 4.07
CA ASP A 30 -20.84 -9.73 5.44
C ASP A 30 -19.92 -10.86 5.95
N LYS A 31 -19.18 -11.53 5.05
CA LYS A 31 -18.15 -12.54 5.36
C LYS A 31 -16.77 -12.03 4.97
N LEU A 32 -16.41 -11.02 5.74
CA LEU A 32 -15.14 -10.32 5.90
C LEU A 32 -13.86 -11.21 6.00
N GLU A 33 -13.98 -12.53 6.04
CA GLU A 33 -12.89 -13.47 6.33
C GLU A 33 -11.91 -13.74 5.15
N TRP A 34 -12.14 -13.17 3.96
CA TRP A 34 -11.41 -13.57 2.73
C TRP A 34 -10.73 -12.44 1.95
N SER A 35 -10.70 -11.20 2.45
CA SER A 35 -9.95 -10.13 1.77
C SER A 35 -8.46 -10.29 2.02
N TYR A 36 -7.68 -10.59 0.99
CA TYR A 36 -6.22 -10.69 1.09
C TYR A 36 -5.49 -9.85 0.06
N LEU A 37 -4.34 -9.33 0.48
CA LEU A 37 -3.34 -8.74 -0.38
C LEU A 37 -2.38 -9.82 -0.87
N GLY A 38 -2.23 -9.94 -2.18
CA GLY A 38 -1.31 -10.83 -2.86
C GLY A 38 -0.09 -10.09 -3.39
N ILE A 39 1.10 -10.67 -3.25
CA ILE A 39 2.30 -10.26 -3.99
C ILE A 39 2.80 -11.46 -4.77
N VAL A 40 2.78 -11.35 -6.09
CA VAL A 40 3.27 -12.39 -7.01
C VAL A 40 4.65 -11.99 -7.51
N LYS A 41 5.62 -12.91 -7.45
CA LYS A 41 6.96 -12.74 -8.02
C LYS A 41 7.10 -13.62 -9.25
N ILE A 42 7.45 -13.02 -10.37
CA ILE A 42 7.58 -13.67 -11.67
C ILE A 42 9.01 -13.47 -12.17
N ASN A 43 9.69 -14.56 -12.55
CA ASN A 43 10.98 -14.47 -13.23
C ASN A 43 10.76 -14.02 -14.68
N LEU A 44 11.39 -12.91 -15.08
CA LEU A 44 11.21 -12.33 -16.41
C LEU A 44 11.86 -13.15 -17.53
N ASN A 45 12.96 -13.84 -17.23
CA ASN A 45 13.68 -14.65 -18.21
C ASN A 45 12.98 -16.00 -18.44
N ALA A 46 12.54 -16.64 -17.36
CA ALA A 46 11.89 -17.95 -17.42
C ALA A 46 10.38 -17.86 -17.67
N LEU A 47 9.78 -16.66 -17.55
CA LEU A 47 8.34 -16.44 -17.58
C LEU A 47 7.61 -17.41 -16.66
N SER A 48 8.03 -17.47 -15.41
CA SER A 48 7.46 -18.34 -14.40
C SER A 48 7.13 -17.58 -13.12
N ILE A 49 6.00 -17.90 -12.50
CA ILE A 49 5.74 -17.48 -11.12
C ILE A 49 6.67 -18.31 -10.23
N THR A 50 7.46 -17.65 -9.40
CA THR A 50 8.45 -18.29 -8.53
C THR A 50 8.09 -18.20 -7.05
N ALA A 51 7.25 -17.25 -6.67
CA ALA A 51 6.75 -17.11 -5.31
C ALA A 51 5.45 -16.31 -5.28
N TYR A 52 4.65 -16.57 -4.25
CA TYR A 52 3.45 -15.81 -3.96
C TYR A 52 3.29 -15.64 -2.46
N ARG A 53 2.89 -14.44 -2.06
CA ARG A 53 2.53 -14.15 -0.67
C ARG A 53 1.12 -13.62 -0.59
N THR A 54 0.31 -14.16 0.31
CA THR A 54 -0.94 -13.53 0.76
C THR A 54 -0.77 -12.92 2.13
N ILE A 55 -1.46 -11.82 2.36
CA ILE A 55 -1.52 -11.12 3.64
C ILE A 55 -2.98 -10.78 3.92
N VAL A 56 -3.45 -11.15 5.10
CA VAL A 56 -4.72 -10.72 5.67
C VAL A 56 -4.40 -9.75 6.80
N VAL A 57 -4.98 -8.57 6.76
CA VAL A 57 -4.89 -7.62 7.87
C VAL A 57 -5.94 -7.98 8.90
N ASN A 58 -5.54 -8.18 10.16
CA ASN A 58 -6.48 -8.54 11.21
C ASN A 58 -7.33 -7.31 11.58
N GLY A 59 -8.66 -7.45 11.52
CA GLY A 59 -9.59 -6.37 11.88
C GLY A 59 -9.77 -5.28 10.82
N ALA A 60 -9.26 -5.48 9.60
CA ALA A 60 -9.52 -4.59 8.48
C ALA A 60 -9.68 -5.38 7.17
N HIS A 61 -10.30 -4.73 6.19
CA HIS A 61 -10.58 -5.35 4.90
C HIS A 61 -10.04 -4.50 3.77
N PHE A 62 -9.55 -5.16 2.73
CA PHE A 62 -9.22 -4.48 1.50
C PHE A 62 -10.51 -4.32 0.69
N ILE A 63 -10.89 -3.09 0.35
CA ILE A 63 -12.00 -2.88 -0.59
C ILE A 63 -11.47 -2.68 -2.00
N PHE A 64 -12.08 -3.42 -2.92
CA PHE A 64 -11.84 -3.37 -4.34
C PHE A 64 -13.16 -2.94 -5.00
N PRO A 65 -13.21 -1.90 -5.86
CA PRO A 65 -12.15 -1.29 -6.66
C PRO A 65 -11.89 0.18 -6.27
N HIS A 66 -11.26 0.46 -5.12
CA HIS A 66 -10.92 1.84 -4.77
C HIS A 66 -9.50 2.26 -5.19
N ARG A 67 -9.34 3.59 -5.29
CA ARG A 67 -8.19 4.32 -5.83
C ARG A 67 -6.96 4.13 -4.93
N GLY A 68 -5.80 4.58 -5.41
CA GLY A 68 -4.64 4.73 -4.54
C GLY A 68 -3.89 3.44 -4.25
N LYS A 69 -3.67 2.64 -5.29
CA LYS A 69 -2.90 1.42 -5.18
C LYS A 69 -1.62 1.59 -5.94
N VAL A 70 -0.52 1.61 -5.21
CA VAL A 70 0.82 1.81 -5.77
C VAL A 70 1.71 0.72 -5.23
N LEU A 71 2.53 0.17 -6.12
CA LEU A 71 3.71 -0.60 -5.78
C LEU A 71 4.88 0.15 -6.45
N THR A 72 5.95 0.42 -5.70
CA THR A 72 7.20 0.97 -6.21
C THR A 72 8.38 0.14 -5.73
N TYR A 73 9.54 0.30 -6.38
CA TYR A 73 10.80 -0.35 -6.02
C TYR A 73 11.91 0.70 -6.02
N ASP A 74 12.69 0.77 -4.95
CA ASP A 74 13.75 1.78 -4.77
C ASP A 74 15.15 1.29 -5.17
N GLY A 75 15.27 0.04 -5.64
CA GLY A 75 16.56 -0.62 -5.87
C GLY A 75 16.99 -1.57 -4.75
N THR A 76 16.29 -1.58 -3.61
CA THR A 76 16.54 -2.48 -2.47
C THR A 76 15.25 -3.12 -1.96
N TYR A 77 14.23 -2.32 -1.69
CA TYR A 77 12.93 -2.74 -1.15
C TYR A 77 11.78 -2.33 -2.06
N MET A 78 10.68 -3.06 -1.97
CA MET A 78 9.42 -2.61 -2.54
C MET A 78 8.61 -1.88 -1.48
N TYR A 79 7.88 -0.86 -1.92
CA TYR A 79 6.96 -0.11 -1.07
C TYR A 79 5.59 -0.06 -1.71
N LEU A 80 4.56 -0.15 -0.86
CA LEU A 80 3.19 -0.15 -1.30
C LEU A 80 2.35 0.87 -0.53
N THR A 81 1.31 1.37 -1.19
CA THR A 81 0.18 2.00 -0.51
C THR A 81 -1.13 1.49 -1.08
N LEU A 82 -2.12 1.33 -0.21
CA LEU A 82 -3.46 0.81 -0.48
C LEU A 82 -4.45 1.52 0.45
N THR A 83 -5.74 1.41 0.15
CA THR A 83 -6.81 1.78 1.09
C THR A 83 -7.30 0.53 1.83
N LEU A 84 -7.36 0.62 3.16
CA LEU A 84 -8.02 -0.33 4.04
C LEU A 84 -9.37 0.23 4.47
N VAL A 85 -10.34 -0.63 4.68
CA VAL A 85 -11.56 -0.31 5.41
C VAL A 85 -11.42 -0.87 6.81
N ASN A 86 -11.41 0.06 7.76
CA ASN A 86 -11.24 -0.22 9.16
C ASN A 86 -12.59 -0.67 9.76
N THR A 87 -12.53 -1.50 10.80
CA THR A 87 -13.71 -1.89 11.59
C THR A 87 -13.81 -1.14 12.92
N THR A 88 -12.87 -0.24 13.23
CA THR A 88 -12.72 0.37 14.57
C THR A 88 -12.96 1.89 14.64
N SER A 89 -12.47 2.70 13.70
CA SER A 89 -12.80 4.14 13.56
C SER A 89 -12.52 4.61 12.12
N GLY A 90 -13.28 5.59 11.62
CA GLY A 90 -13.24 6.03 10.21
C GLY A 90 -13.79 4.97 9.24
N ASP A 91 -14.18 5.38 8.02
CA ASP A 91 -14.63 4.41 7.01
C ASP A 91 -13.46 3.79 6.24
N LYS A 92 -12.37 4.54 6.06
CA LYS A 92 -11.24 4.14 5.21
C LYS A 92 -9.93 4.76 5.69
N ASP A 93 -8.88 3.94 5.72
CA ASP A 93 -7.53 4.34 6.12
C ASP A 93 -6.48 4.03 5.04
N VAL A 94 -5.35 4.74 5.08
CA VAL A 94 -4.21 4.50 4.19
C VAL A 94 -3.30 3.43 4.78
N LEU A 95 -3.18 2.28 4.12
CA LEU A 95 -2.13 1.30 4.39
C LEU A 95 -0.86 1.70 3.64
N ILE A 96 0.27 1.59 4.32
CA ILE A 96 1.62 1.82 3.80
C ILE A 96 2.48 0.63 4.21
N GLY A 97 3.27 0.10 3.28
CA GLY A 97 4.07 -1.09 3.53
C GLY A 97 5.45 -1.07 2.91
N LYS A 98 6.33 -1.86 3.51
CA LYS A 98 7.65 -2.19 2.98
C LYS A 98 7.81 -3.70 2.88
N VAL A 99 8.35 -4.16 1.76
CA VAL A 99 8.48 -5.58 1.42
C VAL A 99 9.90 -5.86 0.94
N ASP A 100 10.50 -6.94 1.45
CA ASP A 100 11.73 -7.49 0.90
C ASP A 100 11.43 -8.21 -0.44
N PRO A 101 11.94 -7.74 -1.59
CA PRO A 101 11.68 -8.38 -2.89
C PRO A 101 12.33 -9.76 -3.06
N SER A 102 13.30 -10.11 -2.23
CA SER A 102 13.99 -11.40 -2.26
C SER A 102 13.10 -12.52 -1.70
N SER A 103 12.52 -12.31 -0.52
CA SER A 103 11.68 -13.29 0.22
C SER A 103 10.18 -13.00 0.16
N LEU A 104 9.79 -11.84 -0.38
CA LEU A 104 8.46 -11.24 -0.27
C LEU A 104 8.02 -10.97 1.19
N ASP A 105 8.92 -11.04 2.18
CA ASP A 105 8.56 -10.77 3.57
C ASP A 105 8.15 -9.32 3.75
N ILE A 106 7.16 -9.12 4.62
CA ILE A 106 6.70 -7.81 5.05
C ILE A 106 7.63 -7.35 6.17
N GLU A 107 8.38 -6.29 5.90
CA GLU A 107 9.26 -5.65 6.89
C GLU A 107 8.42 -4.86 7.90
N TRP A 108 7.44 -4.13 7.40
CA TRP A 108 6.43 -3.43 8.21
C TRP A 108 5.18 -3.10 7.40
N LEU A 109 4.06 -2.98 8.11
CA LEU A 109 2.81 -2.40 7.62
C LEU A 109 2.33 -1.37 8.63
N LYS A 110 2.03 -0.18 8.13
CA LYS A 110 1.47 0.92 8.89
C LYS A 110 0.12 1.30 8.31
N VAL A 111 -0.81 1.70 9.16
CA VAL A 111 -2.07 2.31 8.76
C VAL A 111 -2.10 3.73 9.26
N TRP A 112 -2.48 4.67 8.40
CA TRP A 112 -2.73 6.05 8.76
C TRP A 112 -4.19 6.39 8.48
N GLY A 113 -4.89 6.89 9.49
CA GLY A 113 -6.32 7.18 9.41
C GLY A 113 -6.74 8.37 10.25
N THR A 114 -7.89 8.95 9.92
CA THR A 114 -8.60 9.93 10.75
C THR A 114 -9.94 9.36 11.19
N ASP A 115 -10.80 10.16 11.84
CA ASP A 115 -12.18 9.72 12.12
C ASP A 115 -13.08 9.72 10.85
N GLY A 116 -12.52 10.04 9.68
CA GLY A 116 -13.24 10.15 8.41
C GLY A 116 -12.82 9.10 7.38
N GLN A 117 -12.63 9.54 6.12
CA GLN A 117 -12.22 8.70 5.01
C GLN A 117 -10.91 9.21 4.39
N GLU A 118 -9.98 8.28 4.20
CA GLU A 118 -8.67 8.52 3.65
C GLU A 118 -8.35 7.60 2.46
N ASP A 119 -7.61 8.11 1.48
CA ASP A 119 -7.14 7.34 0.32
C ASP A 119 -5.69 7.72 -0.02
N GLY A 120 -4.78 6.74 -0.06
CA GLY A 120 -3.37 6.93 -0.42
C GLY A 120 -3.16 6.91 -1.92
N THR A 121 -3.15 8.06 -2.60
CA THR A 121 -3.16 8.12 -4.06
C THR A 121 -1.84 7.87 -4.78
N ALA A 122 -0.72 8.21 -4.14
CA ALA A 122 0.61 8.10 -4.73
C ALA A 122 1.66 7.81 -3.66
N LEU A 123 2.73 7.12 -4.05
CA LEU A 123 3.88 6.84 -3.18
C LEU A 123 5.17 7.12 -3.94
N LEU A 124 6.12 7.78 -3.27
CA LEU A 124 7.46 8.10 -3.76
C LEU A 124 8.49 7.76 -2.68
N ILE A 125 9.64 7.25 -3.11
CA ILE A 125 10.83 7.13 -2.27
C ILE A 125 11.83 8.23 -2.67
N ASP A 126 12.17 9.13 -1.75
CA ASP A 126 13.24 10.11 -1.91
C ASP A 126 14.33 9.85 -0.88
N ARG A 127 15.44 9.25 -1.33
CA ARG A 127 16.56 8.83 -0.48
C ARG A 127 16.09 7.91 0.67
N ASP A 128 16.09 8.44 1.89
CA ASP A 128 15.73 7.77 3.13
C ASP A 128 14.27 8.01 3.55
N ARG A 129 13.45 8.59 2.66
CA ARG A 129 12.07 8.99 2.94
C ARG A 129 11.07 8.25 2.07
N VAL A 130 10.04 7.73 2.72
CA VAL A 130 8.80 7.25 2.08
C VAL A 130 7.78 8.37 2.16
N LEU A 131 7.34 8.86 1.01
CA LEU A 131 6.33 9.90 0.89
C LEU A 131 5.06 9.30 0.30
N VAL A 132 3.94 9.45 1.00
CA VAL A 132 2.62 9.08 0.50
C VAL A 132 1.78 10.33 0.37
N ILE A 133 1.17 10.51 -0.80
CA ILE A 133 0.24 11.61 -1.07
C ILE A 133 -1.15 11.02 -1.19
N GLY A 134 -2.09 11.56 -0.43
CA GLY A 134 -3.47 11.07 -0.41
C GLY A 134 -4.48 12.18 -0.23
N ASN A 135 -5.73 11.76 -0.08
CA ASN A 135 -6.80 12.63 0.39
C ASN A 135 -7.25 12.15 1.77
N ALA A 136 -7.71 13.07 2.60
CA ALA A 136 -8.17 12.78 3.95
C ALA A 136 -9.33 13.72 4.31
N SER A 137 -10.25 13.23 5.15
CA SER A 137 -11.37 14.05 5.60
C SER A 137 -10.92 15.13 6.59
N THR A 138 -9.81 14.90 7.28
CA THR A 138 -9.12 15.88 8.12
C THR A 138 -7.60 15.78 7.95
N THR A 139 -6.88 16.80 8.39
CA THR A 139 -5.40 16.85 8.25
C THR A 139 -4.65 16.24 9.43
N ILE A 140 -5.35 15.78 10.46
CA ILE A 140 -4.78 15.21 11.69
C ILE A 140 -5.27 13.78 11.81
N GLY A 141 -4.35 12.83 11.82
CA GLY A 141 -4.64 11.40 11.88
C GLY A 141 -3.58 10.64 12.65
N THR A 142 -3.88 9.38 12.92
CA THR A 142 -3.03 8.48 13.70
C THR A 142 -2.33 7.52 12.76
N LEU A 143 -1.01 7.37 12.90
CA LEU A 143 -0.24 6.30 12.27
C LEU A 143 -0.04 5.17 13.28
N SER A 144 -0.42 3.95 12.93
CA SER A 144 -0.27 2.77 13.77
C SER A 144 0.31 1.59 13.00
N ASP A 145 0.93 0.65 13.71
CA ASP A 145 1.27 -0.65 13.13
C ASP A 145 0.03 -1.48 12.91
N VAL A 146 0.08 -2.34 11.89
CA VAL A 146 -0.98 -3.27 11.58
C VAL A 146 -0.59 -4.68 11.99
N THR A 147 -1.50 -5.38 12.66
CA THR A 147 -1.35 -6.83 12.86
C THR A 147 -1.88 -7.55 11.62
N PHE A 148 -1.10 -8.47 11.07
CA PHE A 148 -1.48 -9.22 9.88
C PHE A 148 -1.09 -10.69 10.01
N THR A 149 -1.83 -11.54 9.30
CA THR A 149 -1.52 -12.95 9.12
C THR A 149 -1.18 -13.18 7.66
N GLY A 150 -0.02 -13.78 7.37
CA GLY A 150 0.40 -14.05 6.01
C GLY A 150 0.52 -15.54 5.72
N ILE A 151 0.22 -15.94 4.48
CA ILE A 151 0.63 -17.23 3.94
C ILE A 151 1.66 -16.96 2.85
N TYR A 152 2.85 -17.52 3.02
CA TYR A 152 3.89 -17.50 1.99
C TYR A 152 4.00 -18.87 1.34
N VAL A 153 3.92 -18.89 0.02
CA VAL A 153 4.02 -20.10 -0.78
C VAL A 153 5.10 -19.94 -1.83
N VAL A 154 6.07 -20.84 -1.81
CA VAL A 154 7.05 -20.99 -2.88
C VAL A 154 6.56 -22.09 -3.81
N TYR A 155 6.37 -21.73 -5.08
CA TYR A 155 6.03 -22.66 -6.13
C TYR A 155 6.54 -22.15 -7.46
N THR A 156 6.83 -23.08 -8.38
CA THR A 156 7.15 -22.73 -9.76
C THR A 156 5.96 -23.05 -10.65
N ILE A 157 5.32 -22.03 -11.24
CA ILE A 157 4.38 -22.19 -12.35
C ILE A 157 5.06 -21.67 -13.60
N ASN A 158 5.34 -22.57 -14.54
CA ASN A 158 5.75 -22.17 -15.88
C ASN A 158 4.53 -21.64 -16.64
N ILE A 159 4.57 -20.37 -17.06
CA ILE A 159 3.43 -19.72 -17.70
C ILE A 159 3.26 -20.21 -19.16
N VAL A 160 4.34 -20.70 -19.78
CA VAL A 160 4.36 -21.19 -21.17
C VAL A 160 3.82 -22.63 -21.27
N THR A 161 4.11 -23.47 -20.29
CA THR A 161 3.57 -24.84 -20.15
C THR A 161 3.12 -25.06 -18.70
N PRO A 162 1.82 -24.89 -18.38
CA PRO A 162 1.37 -24.89 -16.98
C PRO A 162 1.60 -26.24 -16.32
N SER A 163 2.59 -26.27 -15.42
CA SER A 163 2.89 -27.35 -14.49
C SER A 163 3.24 -26.73 -13.13
N TYR A 164 2.83 -27.37 -12.03
CA TYR A 164 2.97 -26.84 -10.68
C TYR A 164 3.72 -27.80 -9.75
N VAL A 165 4.63 -27.24 -8.95
CA VAL A 165 5.35 -27.93 -7.86
C VAL A 165 5.27 -27.04 -6.61
N LEU A 166 4.71 -27.56 -5.51
CA LEU A 166 4.64 -26.89 -4.20
C LEU A 166 5.86 -27.26 -3.37
N GLU A 167 6.63 -26.30 -2.88
CA GLU A 167 7.90 -26.59 -2.19
C GLU A 167 7.91 -26.35 -0.69
N ASN A 168 7.04 -25.50 -0.10
CA ASN A 168 6.90 -25.35 1.36
C ASN A 168 5.72 -24.46 1.80
N THR A 169 5.32 -24.58 3.07
CA THR A 169 4.37 -23.72 3.81
C THR A 169 5.06 -23.15 5.05
N LEU A 170 4.95 -21.84 5.33
CA LEU A 170 5.48 -21.21 6.55
C LEU A 170 4.38 -20.60 7.44
N THR A 171 4.67 -20.51 8.74
CA THR A 171 3.79 -20.10 9.85
C THR A 171 3.83 -18.59 10.15
N PRO A 172 2.78 -18.01 10.76
CA PRO A 172 2.62 -16.56 10.97
C PRO A 172 3.71 -15.93 11.85
N THR A 173 4.01 -14.65 11.60
CA THR A 173 4.93 -13.84 12.42
C THR A 173 4.15 -12.69 13.05
N ASN A 174 4.16 -12.57 14.38
CA ASN A 174 3.56 -11.45 15.11
C ASN A 174 4.65 -10.40 15.41
N LEU A 175 4.41 -9.12 15.09
CA LEU A 175 5.28 -8.01 15.46
C LEU A 175 4.63 -7.17 16.58
N PRO A 176 5.37 -6.80 17.65
CA PRO A 176 4.85 -5.99 18.76
C PRO A 176 4.65 -4.49 18.41
N TYR A 177 3.76 -3.78 19.12
CA TYR A 177 3.30 -2.40 18.84
C TYR A 177 3.52 -1.38 19.98
N THR A 178 3.61 -0.08 19.64
CA THR A 178 3.44 1.08 20.54
C THR A 178 2.75 2.25 19.80
N GLU A 179 1.69 2.82 20.38
CA GLU A 179 0.98 4.00 19.86
C GLU A 179 1.85 5.26 19.87
N LYS A 180 1.79 6.06 18.81
CA LYS A 180 2.42 7.38 18.76
C LYS A 180 1.52 8.38 18.05
N GLU A 181 1.05 9.39 18.78
CA GLU A 181 0.35 10.55 18.20
C GLU A 181 1.31 11.36 17.33
N ILE A 182 0.86 11.79 16.15
CA ILE A 182 1.64 12.61 15.21
C ILE A 182 0.79 13.79 14.78
N THR A 183 1.36 14.98 14.86
CA THR A 183 0.80 16.19 14.25
C THR A 183 1.44 16.38 12.87
N LEU A 184 0.64 16.33 11.80
CA LEU A 184 1.06 16.68 10.43
C LEU A 184 0.60 18.11 10.08
N ASP A 185 1.38 18.81 9.28
CA ASP A 185 1.20 20.23 8.92
C ASP A 185 -0.03 20.41 7.99
N PRO A 186 -0.99 21.32 8.28
CA PRO A 186 -2.30 21.33 7.64
C PRO A 186 -2.26 21.96 6.23
N GLY A 187 -2.21 21.08 5.23
CA GLY A 187 -2.31 21.39 3.81
C GLY A 187 -3.70 21.18 3.20
N GLY A 188 -4.78 21.56 3.89
CA GLY A 188 -6.14 21.66 3.32
C GLY A 188 -6.97 20.37 3.33
N THR A 189 -8.30 20.55 3.37
CA THR A 189 -9.38 19.55 3.48
C THR A 189 -9.46 18.48 2.37
N GLU A 190 -8.43 18.33 1.54
CA GLU A 190 -8.47 17.40 0.41
C GLU A 190 -7.14 16.70 0.15
N ALA A 191 -5.97 17.22 0.56
CA ALA A 191 -4.67 16.59 0.27
C ALA A 191 -3.81 16.44 1.53
N VAL A 192 -3.31 15.23 1.78
CA VAL A 192 -2.39 14.93 2.88
C VAL A 192 -1.08 14.39 2.35
N VAL A 193 0.02 14.75 3.02
CA VAL A 193 1.34 14.15 2.78
C VAL A 193 1.77 13.43 4.05
N ILE A 194 1.97 12.12 3.93
CA ILE A 194 2.53 11.27 4.97
C ILE A 194 4.01 11.09 4.64
N SER A 195 4.89 11.41 5.60
CA SER A 195 6.34 11.31 5.44
C SER A 195 6.90 10.38 6.50
N LEU A 196 7.51 9.28 6.06
CA LEU A 196 8.10 8.26 6.92
C LEU A 196 9.59 8.06 6.60
N ASP A 197 10.36 7.58 7.56
CA ASP A 197 11.69 7.02 7.30
C ASP A 197 11.59 5.61 6.69
N THR A 198 12.73 5.02 6.32
CA THR A 198 12.79 3.66 5.77
C THR A 198 12.37 2.55 6.75
N LEU A 199 12.18 2.88 8.03
CA LEU A 199 11.70 1.98 9.09
C LEU A 199 10.19 2.19 9.38
N GLY A 200 9.53 3.09 8.66
CA GLY A 200 8.10 3.39 8.82
C GLY A 200 7.80 4.34 9.97
N ASN A 201 8.80 5.04 10.53
CA ASN A 201 8.57 6.04 11.56
C ASN A 201 8.26 7.40 10.94
N PRO A 202 7.42 8.22 11.59
CA PRO A 202 7.11 9.56 11.13
C PRO A 202 8.37 10.43 11.05
N LEU A 203 8.60 11.00 9.87
CA LEU A 203 9.61 12.03 9.64
C LEU A 203 8.92 13.35 9.38
N PRO A 204 9.22 14.42 10.14
CA PRO A 204 8.80 15.75 9.78
C PRO A 204 9.20 16.05 8.34
N ILE A 205 8.25 16.61 7.58
CA ILE A 205 8.55 17.19 6.27
C ILE A 205 9.39 18.42 6.57
N PRO A 206 10.66 18.48 6.13
CA PRO A 206 11.49 19.65 6.37
C PRO A 206 10.73 20.86 5.85
N GLU A 207 10.57 21.89 6.68
CA GLU A 207 10.04 23.17 6.25
C GLU A 207 10.97 23.75 5.18
N HIS A 208 10.78 23.35 3.92
CA HIS A 208 11.24 24.14 2.79
C HIS A 208 10.29 25.32 2.70
N THR A 209 10.53 26.27 3.60
CA THR A 209 10.02 27.64 3.58
C THR A 209 9.91 28.11 2.12
N LEU A 210 8.67 28.33 1.68
CA LEU A 210 8.23 28.99 0.43
C LEU A 210 8.21 28.21 -0.91
N ILE A 211 9.05 27.21 -1.19
CA ILE A 211 9.11 26.64 -2.57
C ILE A 211 8.04 25.57 -2.84
N ALA A 212 7.74 24.69 -1.89
CA ALA A 212 6.70 23.66 -2.07
C ALA A 212 5.28 24.28 -2.12
N ILE A 213 5.05 25.33 -1.33
CA ILE A 213 3.80 26.10 -1.36
C ILE A 213 3.63 26.79 -2.72
N ALA A 214 4.71 27.30 -3.34
CA ALA A 214 4.65 27.90 -4.67
C ALA A 214 4.27 26.89 -5.77
N VAL A 215 4.73 25.64 -5.68
CA VAL A 215 4.37 24.58 -6.65
C VAL A 215 2.93 24.09 -6.43
N LEU A 216 2.49 23.95 -5.17
CA LEU A 216 1.12 23.55 -4.86
C LEU A 216 0.11 24.64 -5.25
N THR A 217 0.40 25.91 -4.92
CA THR A 217 -0.43 27.05 -5.32
C THR A 217 -0.43 27.27 -6.82
N ALA A 218 0.71 27.13 -7.52
CA ALA A 218 0.75 27.21 -8.98
C ALA A 218 -0.07 26.10 -9.64
N SER A 219 -0.06 24.89 -9.08
CA SER A 219 -0.86 23.75 -9.57
C SER A 219 -2.35 23.99 -9.35
N LEU A 220 -2.75 24.46 -8.17
CA LEU A 220 -4.14 24.81 -7.83
C LEU A 220 -4.68 25.96 -8.68
N ILE A 221 -3.87 27.00 -8.93
CA ILE A 221 -4.22 28.11 -9.83
C ILE A 221 -4.38 27.60 -11.27
N PHE A 222 -3.50 26.71 -11.74
CA PHE A 222 -3.60 26.15 -13.08
C PHE A 222 -4.89 25.34 -13.27
N PHE A 223 -5.29 24.53 -12.28
CA PHE A 223 -6.56 23.80 -12.30
C PHE A 223 -7.79 24.72 -12.18
N ALA A 224 -7.74 25.75 -11.34
CA ALA A 224 -8.82 26.73 -11.21
C ALA A 224 -9.03 27.55 -12.50
N ILE A 225 -7.96 28.02 -13.14
CA ILE A 225 -8.03 28.75 -14.42
C ILE A 225 -8.57 27.86 -15.54
N LYS A 226 -8.20 26.57 -15.56
CA LYS A 226 -8.70 25.62 -16.57
C LYS A 226 -10.20 25.32 -16.40
N ARG A 227 -10.73 25.42 -15.16
CA ARG A 227 -12.15 25.24 -14.83
C ARG A 227 -13.01 26.46 -15.17
N LEU A 228 -12.43 27.66 -15.14
CA LEU A 228 -13.10 28.93 -15.50
C LEU A 228 -13.11 29.24 -17.01
N ARG A 229 -12.37 28.48 -17.82
CA ARG A 229 -12.30 28.63 -19.30
C ARG A 229 -13.18 27.62 -20.05
N LYS A 230 -14.17 27.00 -19.40
CA LYS A 230 -15.23 26.21 -20.04
C LYS A 230 -16.54 26.98 -20.04
#